data_AF-A0A8T3QWX1-F1
#
_entry.id   AF-A0A8T3QWX1-F1
#
_cell.length_a   1.000
_cell.length_b   1.000
_cell.length_c   1.000
_cell.angle_alpha   90.00
_cell.angle_beta   90.00
_cell.angle_gamma   90.00
#
_symmetry.space_group_name_H-M   'P 1'
#
loop_
_entity.id
_entity.type
_entity.pdbx_description
1 polymer ?
#
loop_
_entity_poly.entity_id
_entity_poly.type
_entity_poly.pdbx_seq_one_letter_code
_entity_poly.pdbx_strand_id
1 'polypeptide(L)'
;MTVPGPMVRYQTQAVLRRAASTGPLVLVGVTLDGTFFPRYQAWTTDRLDLIKGQVALAPLSPVDAESPSEASAIAMREARAVWNGGRSPSLPQDGQSR
;
A
#
# COMPACT_ATOMS: atom_id res chain seq x y z
N MET A 1 27.32 7.66 -21.30
CA MET A 1 26.51 6.43 -21.21
C MET A 1 26.36 6.13 -19.74
N THR A 2 25.17 6.28 -19.17
CA THR A 2 24.92 5.97 -17.75
C THR A 2 24.65 4.48 -17.65
N VAL A 3 25.48 3.76 -16.88
CA VAL A 3 25.24 2.35 -16.62
C VAL A 3 24.01 2.27 -15.69
N PRO A 4 22.96 1.50 -16.04
CA PRO A 4 21.80 1.33 -15.16
C PRO A 4 22.26 0.74 -13.82
N GLY A 5 21.70 1.26 -12.72
CA GLY A 5 22.05 0.83 -11.38
C GLY A 5 21.64 -0.62 -11.13
N PRO A 6 22.18 -1.30 -10.10
CA PRO A 6 21.70 -2.62 -9.73
C PRO A 6 20.23 -2.54 -9.29
N MET A 7 19.37 -3.35 -9.92
CA MET A 7 17.98 -3.49 -9.51
C MET A 7 17.89 -4.26 -8.18
N VAL A 8 17.06 -3.77 -7.26
CA VAL A 8 16.76 -4.41 -5.98
C VAL A 8 15.29 -4.82 -5.98
N ARG A 9 15.01 -6.02 -5.47
CA ARG A 9 13.65 -6.52 -5.28
C ARG A 9 13.13 -6.09 -3.91
N TYR A 10 12.10 -5.25 -3.90
CA TYR A 10 11.44 -4.75 -2.69
C TYR A 10 10.16 -5.54 -2.41
N GLN A 11 9.98 -6.01 -1.18
CA GLN A 11 8.66 -6.53 -0.75
C GLN A 11 7.75 -5.36 -0.45
N THR A 12 6.54 -5.38 -1.04
CA THR A 12 5.65 -4.23 -1.01
C THR A 12 4.30 -4.59 -0.37
N GLN A 13 3.74 -3.66 0.40
CA GLN A 13 2.39 -3.81 0.97
C GLN A 13 1.66 -2.47 0.91
N ALA A 14 0.35 -2.51 0.65
CA ALA A 14 -0.52 -1.36 0.81
C ALA A 14 -0.86 -1.14 2.29
N VAL A 15 -0.78 0.11 2.73
CA VAL A 15 -1.23 0.51 4.07
C VAL A 15 -2.61 1.13 3.95
N LEU A 16 -3.55 0.53 4.64
CA LEU A 16 -4.95 0.95 4.65
C LEU A 16 -5.32 1.43 6.04
N ARG A 17 -6.02 2.57 6.15
CA ARG A 17 -6.52 3.10 7.42
C ARG A 17 -7.99 3.41 7.31
N ARG A 18 -8.74 3.17 8.38
CA ARG A 18 -10.11 3.65 8.57
C ARG A 18 -10.13 4.74 9.64
N ALA A 19 -10.96 5.76 9.45
CA ALA A 19 -11.10 6.87 10.41
C ALA A 19 -11.94 6.48 11.64
N ALA A 20 -12.88 5.54 11.47
CA ALA A 20 -13.74 5.00 12.52
C ALA A 20 -13.69 3.47 12.49
N SER A 21 -13.96 2.82 13.62
CA SER A 21 -13.91 1.35 13.76
C SER A 21 -14.76 0.61 12.72
N THR A 22 -15.88 1.18 12.31
CA THR A 22 -16.82 0.62 11.32
C THR A 22 -16.72 1.23 9.92
N GLY A 23 -15.82 2.21 9.71
CA GLY A 23 -15.65 2.88 8.42
C GLY A 23 -14.87 2.07 7.38
N PRO A 24 -14.94 2.45 6.10
CA PRO A 24 -14.16 1.79 5.05
C PRO A 24 -12.66 2.00 5.27
N LEU A 25 -11.88 1.02 4.85
CA LEU A 25 -10.43 1.14 4.75
C LEU A 25 -10.08 1.99 3.53
N VAL A 26 -9.20 2.97 3.73
CA VAL A 26 -8.73 3.90 2.70
C VAL A 26 -7.22 3.77 2.57
N LEU A 27 -6.72 3.77 1.34
CA LEU A 27 -5.29 3.74 1.05
C LEU A 27 -4.59 5.00 1.56
N VAL A 28 -3.62 4.82 2.45
CA VAL A 28 -2.85 5.90 3.07
C VAL A 28 -1.38 5.93 2.66
N GLY A 29 -0.86 4.82 2.15
CA GLY A 29 0.52 4.72 1.70
C GLY A 29 0.88 3.28 1.37
N VAL A 30 2.17 3.02 1.22
CA VAL A 30 2.74 1.68 1.03
C VAL A 30 3.91 1.48 1.97
N THR A 31 4.25 0.23 2.27
CA THR A 31 5.51 -0.13 2.92
C THR A 31 6.40 -0.90 1.96
N LEU A 32 7.70 -0.61 1.98
CA LEU A 32 8.75 -1.38 1.34
C LEU A 32 9.67 -1.94 2.43
N ASP A 33 9.73 -3.26 2.61
CA ASP A 33 10.61 -3.91 3.61
C ASP A 33 10.63 -3.19 4.99
N GLY A 34 9.46 -2.75 5.47
CA GLY A 34 9.29 -2.03 6.74
C GLY A 34 9.41 -0.50 6.70
N THR A 35 9.75 0.10 5.56
CA THR A 35 9.80 1.56 5.36
C THR A 35 8.48 2.09 4.82
N PHE A 36 7.87 3.08 5.48
CA PHE A 36 6.57 3.64 5.11
C PHE A 36 6.69 4.85 4.16
N PHE A 37 5.92 4.82 3.07
CA PHE A 37 5.83 5.89 2.07
C PHE A 37 4.37 6.38 1.97
N PRO A 38 4.06 7.60 2.45
CA PRO A 38 2.70 8.09 2.48
C PRO A 38 2.19 8.51 1.10
N ARG A 39 0.88 8.35 0.88
CA ARG A 39 0.20 8.76 -0.35
C ARG A 39 0.25 10.27 -0.59
N TYR A 40 0.27 11.05 0.48
CA TYR A 40 0.27 12.52 0.48
C TYR A 40 1.33 13.03 1.48
N GLN A 41 2.16 13.99 1.06
CA GLN A 41 3.17 14.60 1.95
C GLN A 41 2.55 15.24 3.20
N ALA A 42 1.32 15.75 3.13
CA ALA A 42 0.64 16.32 4.30
C ALA A 42 0.35 15.29 5.41
N TRP A 43 0.44 13.98 5.14
CA TRP A 43 0.29 12.92 6.13
C TRP A 43 1.63 12.45 6.72
N THR A 44 2.73 13.13 6.38
CA THR A 44 4.07 12.82 6.92
C THR A 44 4.29 13.34 8.34
N THR A 45 3.49 14.31 8.80
CA THR A 45 3.65 14.95 10.11
C THR A 45 3.08 14.14 11.26
N ASP A 46 2.13 13.26 11.00
CA ASP A 46 1.60 12.37 12.03
C ASP A 46 2.36 11.05 11.95
N ARG A 47 2.91 10.62 13.10
CA ARG A 47 3.29 9.21 13.27
C ARG A 47 2.12 8.36 12.79
N LEU A 48 2.42 7.34 11.98
CA LEU A 48 1.42 6.36 11.63
C LEU A 48 1.09 5.57 12.91
N ASP A 49 0.17 6.09 13.72
CA ASP A 49 -0.29 5.41 14.92
C ASP A 49 -1.09 4.18 14.49
N LEU A 50 -0.42 3.03 14.58
CA LEU A 50 -0.96 1.72 14.26
C LEU A 50 -1.92 1.28 15.36
N ILE A 51 -3.11 1.87 15.38
CA ILE A 51 -4.17 1.45 16.28
C ILE A 51 -4.73 0.11 15.79
N LYS A 52 -4.65 -0.91 16.64
CA LYS A 52 -5.15 -2.26 16.34
C LYS A 52 -6.62 -2.19 15.90
N GLY A 53 -6.91 -2.74 14.73
CA GLY A 53 -8.26 -2.73 14.13
C GLY A 53 -8.58 -1.49 13.28
N GLN A 54 -7.72 -0.47 13.25
CA GLN A 54 -7.89 0.71 12.39
C GLN A 54 -6.91 0.77 11.21
N VAL A 55 -5.84 -0.01 11.27
CA VAL A 55 -4.87 -0.16 10.19
C VAL A 55 -4.80 -1.60 9.73
N ALA A 56 -4.72 -1.80 8.41
CA ALA A 56 -4.50 -3.08 7.78
C ALA A 56 -3.37 -2.97 6.76
N LEU A 57 -2.61 -4.07 6.63
CA LEU A 57 -1.63 -4.24 5.56
C LEU A 57 -2.20 -5.24 4.55
N ALA A 58 -2.20 -4.85 3.28
CA ALA A 58 -2.58 -5.74 2.19
C ALA A 58 -1.34 -6.02 1.32
N PRO A 59 -1.05 -7.30 1.00
CA PRO A 59 0.10 -7.63 0.17
C PRO A 59 -0.06 -7.05 -1.24
N LEU A 60 1.07 -6.63 -1.82
CA LEU A 60 1.19 -6.20 -3.20
C LEU A 60 2.25 -7.05 -3.91
N SER A 61 2.35 -6.90 -5.24
CA SER A 61 3.39 -7.55 -6.01
C SER A 61 4.77 -6.99 -5.64
N PRO A 62 5.79 -7.83 -5.41
CA PRO A 62 7.15 -7.33 -5.22
C PRO A 62 7.60 -6.51 -6.43
N VAL A 63 8.38 -5.45 -6.17
CA VAL A 63 8.82 -4.51 -7.20
C VAL A 63 10.33 -4.57 -7.34
N ASP A 64 10.82 -4.78 -8.54
CA ASP A 64 12.24 -4.64 -8.89
C ASP A 64 12.48 -3.19 -9.33
N ALA A 65 13.35 -2.44 -8.65
CA ALA A 65 13.63 -1.02 -8.94
C ALA A 65 15.07 -0.63 -8.57
N GLU A 66 15.57 0.47 -9.13
CA GLU A 66 16.92 0.98 -8.83
C GLU A 66 16.96 1.77 -7.50
N SER A 67 15.81 2.18 -6.97
CA SER A 67 15.71 2.91 -5.70
C SER A 67 14.41 2.65 -4.94
N PRO A 68 14.39 2.88 -3.61
CA PRO A 68 13.17 2.80 -2.81
C PRO A 68 12.10 3.80 -3.27
N SER A 69 12.50 5.00 -3.72
CA SER A 69 11.58 6.02 -4.22
C SER A 69 10.83 5.54 -5.47
N GLU A 70 11.56 4.95 -6.42
CA GLU A 70 10.97 4.35 -7.62
C GLU A 70 10.05 3.17 -7.27
N ALA A 71 10.53 2.25 -6.44
CA ALA A 71 9.73 1.12 -5.95
C ALA A 71 8.43 1.59 -5.29
N SER A 72 8.49 2.64 -4.47
CA SER A 72 7.33 3.21 -3.79
C SER A 72 6.33 3.81 -4.78
N ALA A 73 6.80 4.48 -5.84
CA ALA A 73 5.94 5.06 -6.86
C ALA A 73 5.20 3.97 -7.67
N ILE A 74 5.89 2.88 -7.99
CA ILE A 74 5.31 1.71 -8.66
C ILE A 74 4.27 1.04 -7.75
N ALA A 75 4.65 0.72 -6.51
CA ALA A 75 3.75 0.09 -5.52
C ALA A 75 2.53 0.96 -5.22
N MET A 76 2.68 2.28 -5.11
CA MET A 76 1.57 3.22 -4.91
C MET A 76 0.61 3.22 -6.10
N ARG A 77 1.11 3.09 -7.33
CA ARG A 77 0.27 3.01 -8.53
C ARG A 77 -0.54 1.72 -8.56
N GLU A 78 0.08 0.59 -8.23
CA GLU A 78 -0.60 -0.71 -8.08
C GLU A 78 -1.66 -0.66 -6.98
N ALA A 79 -1.30 -0.19 -5.79
CA ALA A 79 -2.24 -0.04 -4.67
C ALA A 79 -3.42 0.88 -5.04
N ARG A 80 -3.18 1.97 -5.78
CA ARG A 80 -4.26 2.84 -6.26
C ARG A 80 -5.17 2.14 -7.28
N ALA A 81 -4.64 1.28 -8.16
CA ALA A 81 -5.46 0.54 -9.10
C ALA A 81 -6.46 -0.39 -8.37
N VAL A 82 -6.06 -0.93 -7.23
CA VAL A 82 -6.88 -1.85 -6.43
C VAL A 82 -7.81 -1.12 -5.45
N TRP A 83 -7.39 0.00 -4.87
CA TRP A 83 -8.11 0.70 -3.79
C TRP A 83 -8.52 2.16 -4.11
N ASN A 84 -8.52 2.59 -5.38
CA ASN A 84 -9.04 3.91 -5.75
C ASN A 84 -10.56 3.99 -5.53
N GLY A 85 -10.96 4.74 -4.51
CA GLY A 85 -12.33 5.25 -4.38
C GLY A 85 -13.26 4.42 -3.49
N GLY A 86 -12.85 4.09 -2.26
CA GLY A 86 -13.78 3.66 -1.21
C GLY A 86 -14.45 2.29 -1.39
N ARG A 87 -14.28 1.61 -2.52
CA ARG A 87 -14.58 0.19 -2.69
C ARG A 87 -13.27 -0.58 -2.59
N SER A 88 -13.10 -1.29 -1.48
CA SER A 88 -12.21 -2.44 -1.49
C SER A 88 -12.67 -3.40 -2.60
N PRO A 89 -11.76 -4.10 -3.30
CA PRO A 89 -12.17 -5.24 -4.12
C PRO A 89 -12.92 -6.19 -3.20
N SER A 90 -14.16 -6.51 -3.54
CA SER A 90 -14.87 -7.61 -2.90
C SER A 90 -13.98 -8.84 -3.04
N LEU A 91 -13.57 -9.42 -1.91
CA LEU A 91 -13.03 -10.77 -1.90
C LEU A 91 -14.00 -11.68 -2.70
N PRO A 92 -13.50 -12.71 -3.41
CA PRO A 92 -14.37 -13.73 -3.96
C PRO A 92 -15.29 -14.22 -2.84
N GLN A 93 -16.60 -14.11 -3.04
CA GLN A 93 -17.55 -14.79 -2.18
C GLN A 93 -17.45 -16.28 -2.53
N ASP A 94 -16.49 -16.97 -1.92
CA ASP A 94 -16.55 -18.41 -1.81
C ASP A 94 -17.83 -18.75 -1.02
N GLY A 95 -18.75 -19.42 -1.71
CA GLY A 95 -19.88 -20.10 -1.07
C GLY A 95 -21.24 -19.44 -1.28
N GLN A 96 -21.79 -19.58 -2.48
CA GLN A 96 -23.19 -20.01 -2.59
C GLN A 96 -23.26 -21.22 -3.52
N SER A 97 -23.15 -22.39 -2.88
CA SER A 97 -23.85 -23.58 -3.36
C SER A 97 -25.35 -23.29 -3.38
N ARG A 98 -25.95 -23.28 -4.57
CA ARG A 98 -27.17 -24.04 -4.91
C ARG A 98 -27.55 -23.80 -6.37
#